data_AF-A0A3P3XN38-F1
#
_entry.id   AF-A0A3P3XN38-F1
#
_cell.length_a   1.000
_cell.length_b   1.000
_cell.length_c   1.000
_cell.angle_alpha   90.00
_cell.angle_beta   90.00
_cell.angle_gamma   90.00
#
_symmetry.space_group_name_H-M   'P 1'
#
loop_
_entity.id
_entity.type
_entity.pdbx_description
1 polymer ?
#
loop_
_entity_poly.entity_id
_entity_poly.type
_entity_poly.pdbx_seq_one_letter_code
_entity_poly.pdbx_strand_id
1 'polypeptide(L)'
;MSNLISFRHTFTHLREHARPILVLLILLAAILLTRLPSYLLFHILAELTSIVIGVCVFTIAWNSTSLLESGFLLVLGIGSLYVSGIDVLHALAFKGMGI
;
A
#
# COMPACT_ATOMS: atom_id res chain seq x y z
N MET A 1 -42.77 12.39 -7.95
CA MET A 1 -41.95 11.36 -7.27
C MET A 1 -40.81 10.79 -8.14
N SER A 2 -40.53 11.35 -9.33
CA SER A 2 -39.44 10.90 -10.24
C SER A 2 -38.08 11.58 -10.01
N ASN A 3 -38.05 12.80 -9.45
CA ASN A 3 -36.82 13.58 -9.29
C ASN A 3 -35.91 13.10 -8.14
N LEU A 4 -36.44 12.37 -7.16
CA LEU A 4 -35.68 11.88 -5.99
C LEU A 4 -34.81 10.65 -6.32
N ILE A 5 -35.15 9.90 -7.36
CA ILE A 5 -34.41 8.69 -7.78
C ILE A 5 -33.20 9.07 -8.65
N SER A 6 -33.35 10.09 -9.51
CA SER A 6 -32.26 10.61 -10.35
C SER A 6 -31.14 11.25 -9.52
N PHE A 7 -31.48 12.05 -8.50
CA PHE A 7 -30.50 12.68 -7.61
C PHE A 7 -29.64 11.64 -6.85
N ARG A 8 -30.25 10.55 -6.37
CA ARG A 8 -29.54 9.46 -5.68
C ARG A 8 -28.54 8.73 -6.58
N HIS A 9 -28.81 8.64 -7.88
CA HIS A 9 -27.94 7.99 -8.86
C HIS A 9 -26.76 8.86 -9.31
N THR A 10 -26.90 10.19 -9.23
CA THR A 10 -25.78 11.14 -9.45
C THR A 10 -24.78 11.11 -8.29
N PHE A 11 -25.27 10.96 -7.05
CA PHE A 11 -24.42 10.89 -5.87
C PHE A 11 -23.60 9.60 -5.77
N THR A 12 -24.12 8.46 -6.25
CA THR A 12 -23.34 7.21 -6.30
C THR A 12 -22.16 7.35 -7.25
N HIS A 13 -22.36 7.89 -8.47
CA HIS A 13 -21.27 8.17 -9.40
C HIS A 13 -20.20 9.13 -8.84
N LEU A 14 -20.60 10.19 -8.14
CA LEU A 14 -19.67 11.12 -7.47
C LEU A 14 -18.82 10.42 -6.39
N ARG A 15 -19.42 9.47 -5.65
CA ARG A 15 -18.73 8.66 -4.65
C ARG A 15 -17.76 7.65 -5.27
N GLU A 16 -18.11 7.06 -6.41
CA GLU A 16 -17.20 6.16 -7.14
C GLU A 16 -15.96 6.90 -7.67
N HIS A 17 -16.10 8.18 -8.05
CA HIS A 17 -14.97 9.03 -8.48
C HIS A 17 -14.19 9.65 -7.31
N ALA A 18 -14.80 9.82 -6.13
CA ALA A 18 -14.10 10.33 -4.95
C ALA A 18 -12.96 9.40 -4.49
N ARG A 19 -13.11 8.09 -4.68
CA ARG A 19 -12.11 7.08 -4.31
C ARG A 19 -10.77 7.22 -5.07
N PRO A 20 -10.74 7.24 -6.42
CA PRO A 20 -9.49 7.46 -7.14
C PRO A 20 -8.92 8.87 -6.91
N ILE A 21 -9.76 9.89 -6.70
CA ILE A 21 -9.32 11.25 -6.36
C ILE A 21 -8.61 11.26 -4.99
N LEU A 22 -9.14 10.53 -4.02
CA LEU A 22 -8.51 10.40 -2.70
C LEU A 22 -7.15 9.68 -2.78
N VAL A 23 -7.06 8.59 -3.55
CA VAL A 23 -5.79 7.88 -3.79
C VAL A 23 -4.78 8.79 -4.48
N LEU A 24 -5.22 9.55 -5.48
CA LEU A 24 -4.37 10.52 -6.18
C LEU A 24 -3.88 11.62 -5.24
N LEU A 25 -4.74 12.16 -4.37
CA LEU A 25 -4.39 13.16 -3.37
C LEU A 25 -3.36 12.63 -2.36
N ILE A 26 -3.51 11.38 -1.92
CA ILE A 26 -2.55 10.72 -1.02
C ILE A 26 -1.19 10.56 -1.71
N LEU A 27 -1.18 10.09 -2.96
CA LEU A 27 0.05 9.95 -3.75
C LEU A 27 0.73 11.31 -3.99
N LEU A 28 -0.05 12.35 -4.30
CA LEU A 28 0.47 13.69 -4.52
C LEU A 28 1.04 14.28 -3.22
N ALA A 29 0.35 14.11 -2.10
CA ALA A 29 0.84 14.52 -0.79
C ALA A 29 2.15 13.80 -0.45
N ALA A 30 2.22 12.47 -0.63
CA ALA A 30 3.43 11.68 -0.45
C ALA A 30 4.62 12.23 -1.27
N ILE A 31 4.37 12.61 -2.53
CA ILE A 31 5.37 13.24 -3.42
C ILE A 31 5.76 14.64 -2.90
N LEU A 32 4.83 15.48 -2.46
CA LEU A 32 5.14 16.81 -1.93
C LEU A 32 5.95 16.75 -0.63
N LEU A 33 5.73 15.73 0.21
CA LEU A 33 6.54 15.51 1.42
C LEU A 33 8.01 15.21 1.09
N THR A 34 8.33 14.70 -0.10
CA THR A 34 9.72 14.45 -0.54
C THR A 34 10.52 15.72 -0.83
N ARG A 35 9.86 16.87 -0.98
CA ARG A 35 10.50 18.18 -1.18
C ARG A 35 11.11 18.76 0.11
N LEU A 36 10.78 18.20 1.27
CA LEU A 36 11.38 18.62 2.54
C LEU A 36 12.84 18.13 2.60
N PRO A 37 13.79 18.94 3.11
CA PRO A 37 15.22 18.58 3.16
C PRO A 37 15.55 17.38 4.09
N SER A 38 14.55 16.74 4.68
CA SER A 38 14.67 15.57 5.55
C SER A 38 14.64 14.28 4.74
N TYR A 39 15.81 13.85 4.25
CA TYR A 39 16.04 12.53 3.64
C TYR A 39 15.37 11.37 4.41
N LEU A 40 15.32 11.50 5.75
CA LEU A 40 14.74 10.52 6.65
C LEU A 40 13.24 10.26 6.42
N LEU A 41 12.44 11.29 6.15
CA LEU A 41 10.99 11.13 5.92
C LEU A 41 10.71 10.39 4.61
N PHE A 42 11.42 10.76 3.54
CA PHE A 42 11.31 10.07 2.26
C PHE A 42 11.77 8.62 2.37
N HIS A 43 12.90 8.39 3.04
CA HIS A 43 13.44 7.06 3.24
C HIS A 43 12.44 6.16 3.99
N ILE A 44 11.96 6.58 5.18
CA ILE A 44 10.98 5.80 5.95
C ILE A 44 9.71 5.51 5.14
N LEU A 45 9.23 6.48 4.35
CA LEU A 45 8.03 6.29 3.52
C LEU A 45 8.25 5.28 2.38
N ALA A 46 9.42 5.30 1.76
CA ALA A 46 9.80 4.34 0.73
C ALA A 46 9.88 2.91 1.30
N GLU A 47 10.53 2.75 2.45
CA GLU A 47 10.62 1.48 3.19
C GLU A 47 9.22 0.96 3.59
N LEU A 48 8.36 1.81 4.16
CA LEU A 48 6.97 1.44 4.50
C LEU A 48 6.17 0.99 3.29
N THR A 49 6.37 1.63 2.13
CA THR A 49 5.69 1.24 0.89
C THR A 49 6.13 -0.16 0.45
N SER A 50 7.44 -0.46 0.51
CA SER A 50 7.99 -1.77 0.19
C SER A 50 7.48 -2.87 1.14
N ILE A 51 7.45 -2.60 2.45
CA ILE A 51 6.91 -3.51 3.47
C ILE A 51 5.44 -3.83 3.19
N VAL A 52 4.61 -2.82 2.91
CA VAL A 52 3.18 -3.02 2.60
C VAL A 52 3.01 -3.89 1.35
N ILE A 53 3.82 -3.67 0.32
CA ILE A 53 3.78 -4.48 -0.90
C ILE A 53 4.10 -5.96 -0.58
N GLY A 54 5.15 -6.24 0.19
CA GLY A 54 5.50 -7.63 0.51
C GLY A 54 4.47 -8.33 1.41
N VAL A 55 3.83 -7.62 2.34
CA VAL A 55 2.69 -8.15 3.12
C VAL A 55 1.47 -8.42 2.23
N CYS A 56 1.19 -7.56 1.25
CA CYS A 56 0.14 -7.79 0.27
C CYS A 56 0.42 -9.02 -0.58
N VAL A 57 1.65 -9.20 -1.06
CA VAL A 57 2.07 -10.39 -1.82
C VAL A 57 1.90 -11.66 -0.98
N PHE A 58 2.34 -11.65 0.28
CA PHE A 58 2.11 -12.75 1.22
C PHE A 58 0.63 -13.06 1.39
N THR A 59 -0.20 -12.03 1.60
CA THR A 59 -1.65 -12.19 1.82
C THR A 59 -2.33 -12.81 0.59
N ILE A 60 -1.98 -12.34 -0.62
CA ILE A 60 -2.50 -12.88 -1.88
C ILE A 60 -2.04 -14.34 -2.05
N ALA A 61 -0.76 -14.62 -1.81
CA ALA A 61 -0.19 -15.95 -1.94
C ALA A 61 -0.85 -16.95 -0.98
N TRP A 62 -0.99 -16.57 0.30
CA TRP A 62 -1.62 -17.38 1.34
C TRP A 62 -3.09 -17.67 1.03
N ASN A 63 -3.85 -16.68 0.56
CA ASN A 63 -5.25 -16.88 0.17
C ASN A 63 -5.41 -17.73 -1.09
N SER A 64 -4.45 -17.67 -2.01
CA SER A 64 -4.48 -18.41 -3.28
C SER A 64 -3.92 -19.83 -3.18
N THR A 65 -3.42 -20.25 -2.02
CA THR A 65 -2.78 -21.56 -1.84
C THR A 65 -3.74 -22.73 -2.08
N SER A 66 -5.04 -22.54 -1.84
CA SER A 66 -6.07 -23.55 -2.14
C SER A 66 -6.43 -23.64 -3.63
N LEU A 67 -6.12 -22.60 -4.41
CA LEU A 67 -6.43 -22.50 -5.84
C LEU A 67 -5.30 -23.00 -6.74
N LEU A 68 -4.11 -23.22 -6.18
CA LEU A 68 -2.91 -23.59 -6.92
C LEU A 68 -2.39 -24.93 -6.41
N GLU A 69 -2.34 -25.94 -7.27
CA GLU A 69 -1.80 -27.27 -6.94
C GLU A 69 -0.29 -27.27 -6.67
N SER A 70 0.42 -26.21 -7.10
CA SER A 70 1.86 -26.08 -6.88
C SER A 70 2.16 -25.14 -5.69
N GLY A 71 2.99 -25.61 -4.77
CA GLY A 71 3.43 -24.83 -3.59
C GLY A 71 4.34 -23.64 -3.92
N PHE A 72 4.60 -23.35 -5.20
CA PHE A 72 5.48 -22.27 -5.64
C PHE A 72 5.02 -20.90 -5.14
N LEU A 73 3.71 -20.61 -5.25
CA LEU A 73 3.17 -19.32 -4.82
C LEU A 73 3.29 -19.12 -3.31
N LEU A 74 3.14 -20.20 -2.53
CA LEU A 74 3.31 -20.19 -1.08
C LEU A 74 4.75 -19.87 -0.68
N VAL A 75 5.73 -20.48 -1.37
CA VAL A 75 7.17 -20.18 -1.15
C VAL A 75 7.47 -18.71 -1.45
N LEU A 76 6.94 -18.18 -2.55
CA LEU A 76 7.11 -16.76 -2.91
C LEU A 76 6.45 -15.82 -1.89
N GLY A 77 5.26 -16.16 -1.39
CA GLY A 77 4.57 -15.42 -0.35
C GLY A 77 5.35 -15.37 0.96
N ILE A 78 5.79 -16.53 1.46
CA ILE A 78 6.59 -16.63 2.69
C ILE A 78 7.94 -15.91 2.51
N GLY A 79 8.60 -16.08 1.37
CA GLY A 79 9.83 -15.35 1.05
C GLY A 79 9.65 -13.84 1.08
N SER A 80 8.55 -13.34 0.52
CA SER A 80 8.21 -11.91 0.54
C SER A 80 7.98 -11.39 1.96
N LEU A 81 7.38 -12.19 2.84
CA LEU A 81 7.20 -11.83 4.25
C LEU A 81 8.54 -11.67 4.99
N TYR A 82 9.50 -12.57 4.75
CA TYR A 82 10.84 -12.46 5.33
C TYR A 82 11.60 -11.25 4.79
N VAL A 83 11.53 -10.98 3.49
CA VAL A 83 12.15 -9.79 2.88
C VAL A 83 11.58 -8.51 3.51
N SER A 84 10.25 -8.40 3.64
CA SER A 84 9.63 -7.26 4.32
C SER A 84 10.03 -7.16 5.80
N GLY A 85 10.22 -8.28 6.49
CA GLY A 85 10.74 -8.29 7.86
C GLY A 85 12.17 -7.73 7.94
N ILE A 86 13.04 -8.07 6.99
CA ILE A 86 14.40 -7.50 6.89
C ILE A 86 14.33 -6.00 6.56
N ASP A 87 13.40 -5.59 5.71
CA ASP A 87 13.15 -4.18 5.34
C ASP A 87 12.78 -3.34 6.57
N VAL A 88 11.97 -3.89 7.49
CA VAL A 88 11.69 -3.24 8.78
C VAL A 88 12.97 -3.04 9.59
N LEU A 89 13.84 -4.04 9.65
CA LEU A 89 15.12 -3.93 10.36
C LEU A 89 16.05 -2.92 9.66
N HIS A 90 16.06 -2.87 8.33
CA HIS A 90 16.81 -1.91 7.54
C HIS A 90 16.36 -0.48 7.84
N ALA A 91 15.04 -0.25 7.82
CA ALA A 91 14.44 1.02 8.20
C ALA A 91 14.88 1.42 9.62
N LEU A 92 14.73 0.53 10.61
CA LEU A 92 15.12 0.83 12.00
C LEU A 92 16.62 1.12 12.17
N ALA A 93 17.48 0.47 11.37
CA ALA A 93 18.92 0.67 11.41
C ALA A 93 19.41 1.92 10.65
N PHE A 94 18.53 2.65 9.96
CA PHE A 94 18.93 3.78 9.14
C PHE A 94 19.43 4.97 9.99
N LYS A 95 20.57 5.54 9.59
CA LYS A 95 21.22 6.69 10.26
C LYS A 95 20.24 7.85 10.39
N GLY A 96 19.89 8.18 11.63
CA GLY A 96 18.96 9.27 11.96
C GLY A 96 17.83 8.85 12.92
N MET A 97 17.60 7.55 13.12
CA MET A 97 16.58 7.05 14.06
C MET A 97 17.05 6.92 15.52
N GLY A 98 18.36 6.98 15.78
CA GLY A 98 18.90 7.15 17.14
C GLY A 98 18.69 5.95 18.09
N ILE A 99 18.46 4.77 17.55
CA ILE A 99 18.38 3.48 18.26
C ILE A 99 19.59 2.60 17.98
#